data_AF-A0A0F9CWH7-F1
#
_entry.id   AF-A0A0F9CWH7-F1
#
_cell.length_a   1.000
_cell.length_b   1.000
_cell.length_c   1.000
_cell.angle_alpha   90.00
_cell.angle_beta   90.00
_cell.angle_gamma   90.00
#
_symmetry.space_group_name_H-M   'P 1'
#
loop_
_entity.id
_entity.type
_entity.pdbx_description
1 polymer ?
#
loop_
_entity_poly.entity_id
_entity_poly.type
_entity_poly.pdbx_seq_one_letter_code
_entity_poly.pdbx_strand_id
1 'polypeptide(L)'
;MATKARKSKPKTKKKATQIGLSKQNKIILGSLLILLSMALFFSFVSFYFTWQEDQSLLSEFSDRNEEAKNLLNKFGASVSHFVVYKGFGIASLIFTVLLCITGLYYFLSLEKKGLFKKWIWGLIFMIWISIALGFLADSQPLLGGLVGYEMNDFLQDYLGLTGAILLLSFFAIAYAVLRWGLTPEVMGSFVKKQKKGLSSEFKMDDDSDDESIPMEDTAFEKDNIEIVQPVEEVTMETSNTAKANTSSSKHTVNDQYKQEDPDDMAIEIEETVEEEEVEENLSSKLVQDFGEFDPRLELSSYKFPSIELLKDYTQGQSITIDQQE
;
A
#
# COMPACT_ATOMS: atom_id res chain seq x y z
N MET A 1 -67.47 -58.01 4.57
CA MET A 1 -67.23 -56.55 4.59
C MET A 1 -65.98 -56.26 3.76
N ALA A 2 -66.12 -55.62 2.61
CA ALA A 2 -64.98 -55.24 1.76
C ALA A 2 -64.66 -53.75 1.98
N THR A 3 -63.48 -53.44 2.50
CA THR A 3 -63.03 -52.07 2.76
C THR A 3 -62.59 -51.41 1.45
N LYS A 4 -63.33 -50.38 1.05
CA LYS A 4 -63.09 -49.61 -0.18
C LYS A 4 -61.88 -48.69 0.04
N ALA A 5 -60.75 -48.98 -0.62
CA ALA A 5 -59.56 -48.15 -0.56
C ALA A 5 -59.85 -46.75 -1.17
N ARG A 6 -59.63 -45.71 -0.36
CA ARG A 6 -59.82 -44.30 -0.73
C ARG A 6 -58.66 -43.84 -1.62
N LYS A 7 -58.92 -43.65 -2.92
CA LYS A 7 -57.94 -43.05 -3.85
C LYS A 7 -57.56 -41.64 -3.36
N SER A 8 -56.27 -41.42 -3.13
CA SER A 8 -55.71 -40.11 -2.81
C SER A 8 -55.70 -39.22 -4.06
N LYS A 9 -56.15 -37.96 -3.91
CA LYS A 9 -56.09 -36.97 -4.98
C LYS A 9 -54.62 -36.59 -5.27
N PRO A 10 -54.23 -36.38 -6.54
CA PRO A 10 -52.88 -35.96 -6.86
C PRO A 10 -52.64 -34.55 -6.29
N LYS A 11 -51.60 -34.40 -5.46
CA LYS A 11 -51.15 -33.09 -4.97
C LYS A 11 -50.61 -32.31 -6.17
N THR A 12 -51.29 -31.23 -6.55
CA THR A 12 -50.83 -30.27 -7.56
C THR A 12 -49.50 -29.68 -7.09
N LYS A 13 -48.40 -30.03 -7.75
CA LYS A 13 -47.09 -29.40 -7.51
C LYS A 13 -47.21 -27.93 -7.90
N LYS A 14 -47.22 -27.02 -6.93
CA LYS A 14 -47.10 -25.59 -7.19
C LYS A 14 -45.79 -25.36 -7.95
N LYS A 15 -45.87 -24.83 -9.17
CA LYS A 15 -44.70 -24.42 -9.94
C LYS A 15 -43.97 -23.35 -9.12
N ALA A 16 -42.74 -23.64 -8.72
CA ALA A 16 -41.87 -22.65 -8.11
C ALA A 16 -41.69 -21.49 -9.10
N THR A 17 -42.07 -20.29 -8.69
CA THR A 17 -41.84 -19.07 -9.45
C THR A 17 -40.34 -18.92 -9.62
N GLN A 18 -39.82 -19.07 -10.84
CA GLN A 18 -38.42 -18.80 -11.13
C GLN A 18 -38.20 -17.29 -11.06
N ILE A 19 -37.78 -16.80 -9.89
CA ILE A 19 -37.32 -15.43 -9.70
C ILE A 19 -35.95 -15.33 -10.38
N GLY A 20 -35.97 -15.01 -11.67
CA GLY A 20 -34.79 -14.76 -12.47
C GLY A 20 -34.87 -13.37 -13.09
N LEU A 21 -33.74 -12.66 -13.13
CA LEU A 21 -33.65 -11.39 -13.86
C LEU A 21 -34.02 -11.61 -15.34
N SER A 22 -34.83 -10.71 -15.90
CA SER A 22 -35.10 -10.66 -17.34
C SER A 22 -33.80 -10.43 -18.13
N LYS A 23 -33.79 -10.75 -19.43
CA LYS A 23 -32.62 -10.47 -20.28
C LYS A 23 -32.27 -8.97 -20.30
N GLN A 24 -33.28 -8.11 -20.40
CA GLN A 24 -33.11 -6.65 -20.35
C GLN A 24 -32.48 -6.20 -19.03
N ASN A 25 -32.98 -6.70 -17.88
CA ASN A 25 -32.44 -6.35 -16.57
C ASN A 25 -30.98 -6.83 -16.40
N LYS A 26 -30.61 -7.97 -16.99
CA LYS A 26 -29.21 -8.45 -16.99
C LYS A 26 -28.30 -7.52 -17.78
N ILE A 27 -28.74 -7.06 -18.95
CA ILE A 27 -27.97 -6.14 -19.80
C ILE A 27 -27.79 -4.80 -19.07
N ILE A 28 -28.88 -4.25 -18.50
CA ILE A 28 -28.84 -3.00 -17.72
C ILE A 28 -27.87 -3.13 -16.55
N LEU A 29 -28.02 -4.17 -15.72
CA LEU A 29 -27.13 -4.42 -14.59
C LEU A 29 -25.68 -4.63 -15.02
N GLY A 30 -25.44 -5.36 -16.12
CA GLY A 30 -24.11 -5.59 -16.66
C GLY A 30 -23.44 -4.29 -17.12
N SER A 31 -24.18 -3.45 -17.87
CA SER A 31 -23.68 -2.14 -18.30
C SER A 31 -23.37 -1.21 -17.13
N LEU A 32 -24.24 -1.19 -16.10
CA LEU A 32 -24.02 -0.43 -14.87
C LEU A 32 -22.75 -0.88 -14.15
N LEU A 33 -22.53 -2.19 -14.01
CA LEU A 33 -21.32 -2.73 -13.38
C LEU A 33 -20.04 -2.41 -14.16
N ILE A 34 -20.09 -2.44 -15.50
CA ILE A 34 -18.93 -2.06 -16.32
C ILE A 34 -18.58 -0.58 -16.11
N LEU A 35 -19.58 0.30 -16.17
CA LEU A 35 -19.39 1.74 -15.94
C LEU A 35 -18.90 2.02 -14.52
N LEU A 36 -19.48 1.36 -13.52
CA LEU A 36 -19.06 1.47 -12.12
C LEU A 36 -17.62 1.00 -11.93
N SER A 37 -17.23 -0.13 -12.54
CA SER A 37 -15.86 -0.62 -12.48
C SER A 37 -14.86 0.38 -13.06
N MET A 38 -15.17 0.95 -14.22
CA MET A 38 -14.33 1.95 -14.87
C MET A 38 -14.20 3.22 -14.03
N ALA A 39 -15.32 3.71 -13.51
CA ALA A 39 -15.38 4.81 -12.56
C ALA A 39 -14.48 4.56 -11.33
N LEU A 40 -14.63 3.40 -10.69
CA LEU A 40 -13.80 3.02 -9.54
C LEU A 40 -12.33 2.89 -9.90
N PHE A 41 -12.00 2.34 -11.07
CA PHE A 41 -10.62 2.24 -11.54
C PHE A 41 -9.97 3.62 -11.64
N PHE A 42 -10.61 4.57 -12.31
CA PHE A 42 -10.10 5.94 -12.42
C PHE A 42 -10.04 6.64 -11.07
N SER A 43 -11.06 6.46 -10.22
CA SER A 43 -11.08 6.96 -8.86
C SER A 43 -9.86 6.48 -8.05
N PHE A 44 -9.57 5.18 -8.09
CA PHE A 44 -8.49 4.57 -7.32
C PHE A 44 -7.12 4.99 -7.86
N VAL A 45 -6.93 5.04 -9.18
CA VAL A 45 -5.69 5.51 -9.79
C VAL A 45 -5.45 6.99 -9.47
N SER A 46 -6.48 7.83 -9.59
CA SER A 46 -6.40 9.25 -9.22
C SER A 46 -6.01 9.46 -7.77
N PHE A 47 -6.52 8.61 -6.86
CA PHE A 47 -6.29 8.73 -5.43
C PHE A 47 -4.81 8.61 -5.05
N TYR A 48 -3.99 7.86 -5.80
CA TYR A 48 -2.54 7.79 -5.56
C TYR A 48 -1.86 9.15 -5.64
N PHE A 49 -2.43 10.10 -6.39
CA PHE A 49 -1.90 11.45 -6.53
C PHE A 49 -2.62 12.45 -5.63
N THR A 50 -3.90 12.24 -5.31
CA THR A 50 -4.74 13.25 -4.62
C THR A 50 -5.04 12.94 -3.15
N TRP A 51 -4.63 11.78 -2.62
CA TRP A 51 -5.08 11.32 -1.30
C TRP A 51 -4.79 12.27 -0.15
N GLN A 52 -3.65 12.98 -0.17
CA GLN A 52 -3.26 13.93 0.89
C GLN A 52 -4.12 15.18 0.84
N GLU A 53 -4.35 15.70 -0.36
CA GLU A 53 -5.10 16.93 -0.60
C GLU A 53 -6.58 16.74 -0.28
N ASP A 54 -7.12 15.56 -0.61
CA ASP A 54 -8.53 15.25 -0.40
C ASP A 54 -8.85 14.86 1.07
N GLN A 55 -7.87 14.76 1.99
CA GLN A 55 -8.09 14.27 3.36
C GLN A 55 -9.11 15.10 4.16
N SER A 56 -9.00 16.43 4.14
CA SER A 56 -9.89 17.32 4.88
C SER A 56 -11.34 17.27 4.35
N LEU A 57 -11.50 16.97 3.06
CA LEU A 57 -12.79 16.91 2.38
C LEU A 57 -13.63 15.68 2.75
N LEU A 58 -13.05 14.70 3.45
CA LEU A 58 -13.76 13.50 3.89
C LEU A 58 -14.81 13.79 4.97
N SER A 59 -14.57 14.78 5.83
CA SER A 59 -15.53 15.23 6.86
C SER A 59 -16.61 16.15 6.29
N GLU A 60 -16.35 16.77 5.14
CA GLU A 60 -17.20 17.82 4.54
C GLU A 60 -17.97 17.30 3.32
N PHE A 61 -18.41 16.04 3.37
CA PHE A 61 -19.11 15.42 2.24
C PHE A 61 -20.40 16.16 1.82
N SER A 62 -21.08 16.80 2.78
CA SER A 62 -22.34 17.51 2.55
C SER A 62 -22.16 18.92 1.98
N ASP A 63 -20.98 19.52 2.14
CA ASP A 63 -20.70 20.82 1.53
C ASP A 63 -20.61 20.65 0.01
N ARG A 64 -21.22 21.55 -0.76
CA ARG A 64 -21.18 21.50 -2.23
C ARG A 64 -20.16 22.45 -2.83
N ASN A 65 -19.67 23.41 -2.05
CA ASN A 65 -18.75 24.45 -2.52
C ASN A 65 -17.30 23.94 -2.56
N GLU A 66 -17.00 22.96 -1.71
CA GLU A 66 -15.72 22.29 -1.69
C GLU A 66 -15.70 21.16 -2.74
N GLU A 67 -14.62 21.03 -3.51
CA GLU A 67 -14.47 20.00 -4.55
C GLU A 67 -13.19 19.19 -4.31
N ALA A 68 -13.30 17.86 -4.34
CA ALA A 68 -12.14 16.99 -4.25
C ALA A 68 -11.44 16.84 -5.60
N LYS A 69 -10.11 16.74 -5.58
CA LYS A 69 -9.26 16.59 -6.77
C LYS A 69 -9.35 15.21 -7.40
N ASN A 70 -9.86 14.21 -6.68
CA ASN A 70 -10.13 12.89 -7.24
C ASN A 70 -11.00 12.99 -8.50
N LEU A 71 -10.72 12.18 -9.52
CA LEU A 71 -11.49 12.14 -10.78
C LEU A 71 -13.00 11.93 -10.59
N LEU A 72 -13.43 11.30 -9.50
CA LEU A 72 -14.84 11.12 -9.14
C LEU A 72 -15.33 12.08 -8.03
N ASN A 73 -14.62 13.18 -7.84
CA ASN A 73 -14.86 14.20 -6.82
C ASN A 73 -14.99 13.54 -5.42
N LYS A 74 -15.77 14.11 -4.49
CA LYS A 74 -15.88 13.62 -3.09
C LYS A 74 -16.30 12.17 -2.99
N PHE A 75 -17.17 11.70 -3.89
CA PHE A 75 -17.56 10.30 -3.92
C PHE A 75 -16.36 9.40 -4.21
N GLY A 76 -15.57 9.76 -5.22
CA GLY A 76 -14.33 9.05 -5.54
C GLY A 76 -13.33 9.08 -4.41
N ALA A 77 -13.06 10.25 -3.83
CA ALA A 77 -12.15 10.42 -2.70
C ALA A 77 -12.57 9.54 -1.50
N SER A 78 -13.86 9.54 -1.15
CA SER A 78 -14.40 8.75 -0.04
C SER A 78 -14.29 7.24 -0.27
N VAL A 79 -14.73 6.77 -1.44
CA VAL A 79 -14.66 5.32 -1.77
C VAL A 79 -13.20 4.87 -1.89
N SER A 80 -12.33 5.69 -2.48
CA SER A 80 -10.90 5.37 -2.60
C SER A 80 -10.21 5.36 -1.24
N HIS A 81 -10.50 6.30 -0.36
CA HIS A 81 -9.98 6.27 1.00
C HIS A 81 -10.44 5.02 1.76
N PHE A 82 -11.68 4.58 1.58
CA PHE A 82 -12.15 3.34 2.21
C PHE A 82 -11.49 2.08 1.63
N VAL A 83 -11.43 1.95 0.30
CA VAL A 83 -11.00 0.69 -0.36
C VAL A 83 -9.48 0.63 -0.58
N VAL A 84 -8.85 1.74 -0.92
CA VAL A 84 -7.41 1.85 -1.20
C VAL A 84 -6.65 2.10 0.11
N TYR A 85 -6.91 3.23 0.79
CA TYR A 85 -6.15 3.61 1.99
C TYR A 85 -6.44 2.69 3.18
N LYS A 86 -7.71 2.61 3.63
CA LYS A 86 -8.10 1.74 4.75
C LYS A 86 -8.16 0.25 4.38
N GLY A 87 -8.20 -0.05 3.08
CA GLY A 87 -8.29 -1.42 2.58
C GLY A 87 -6.93 -1.95 2.11
N PHE A 88 -6.86 -2.27 0.82
CA PHE A 88 -5.85 -3.17 0.25
C PHE A 88 -4.80 -2.47 -0.64
N GLY A 89 -4.73 -1.13 -0.60
CA GLY A 89 -3.80 -0.36 -1.40
C GLY A 89 -3.96 -0.64 -2.90
N ILE A 90 -2.86 -0.90 -3.60
CA ILE A 90 -2.86 -1.04 -5.08
C ILE A 90 -3.59 -2.32 -5.51
N ALA A 91 -3.63 -3.32 -4.62
CA ALA A 91 -4.33 -4.57 -4.87
C ALA A 91 -5.83 -4.35 -5.06
N SER A 92 -6.40 -3.24 -4.57
CA SER A 92 -7.80 -2.85 -4.83
C SER A 92 -8.15 -2.73 -6.32
N LEU A 93 -7.19 -2.49 -7.21
CA LEU A 93 -7.41 -2.50 -8.66
C LEU A 93 -7.84 -3.88 -9.18
N ILE A 94 -7.47 -4.97 -8.48
CA ILE A 94 -7.95 -6.32 -8.81
C ILE A 94 -9.46 -6.40 -8.61
N PHE A 95 -9.98 -5.76 -7.56
CA PHE A 95 -11.42 -5.71 -7.31
C PHE A 95 -12.16 -4.99 -8.45
N THR A 96 -11.63 -3.87 -8.94
CA THR A 96 -12.26 -3.16 -10.08
C THR A 96 -12.27 -4.03 -11.34
N VAL A 97 -11.18 -4.75 -11.63
CA VAL A 97 -11.11 -5.72 -12.75
C VAL A 97 -12.12 -6.86 -12.59
N LEU A 98 -12.25 -7.44 -11.39
CA LEU A 98 -13.25 -8.50 -11.11
C LEU A 98 -14.68 -7.99 -11.30
N LEU A 99 -14.95 -6.75 -10.91
CA LEU A 99 -16.24 -6.09 -11.10
C LEU A 99 -16.53 -5.87 -12.59
N CYS A 100 -15.54 -5.46 -13.39
CA CYS A 100 -15.64 -5.34 -14.85
C CYS A 100 -15.98 -6.69 -15.49
N ILE A 101 -15.24 -7.75 -15.14
CA ILE A 101 -15.50 -9.12 -15.63
C ILE A 101 -16.93 -9.53 -15.29
N THR A 102 -17.38 -9.26 -14.06
CA THR A 102 -18.76 -9.57 -13.66
C THR A 102 -19.76 -8.81 -14.53
N GLY A 103 -19.55 -7.51 -14.75
CA GLY A 103 -20.37 -6.69 -15.64
C GLY A 103 -20.44 -7.25 -17.07
N LEU A 104 -19.31 -7.64 -17.64
CA LEU A 104 -19.23 -8.28 -18.97
C LEU A 104 -20.04 -9.59 -19.03
N TYR A 105 -19.96 -10.43 -18.00
CA TYR A 105 -20.76 -11.68 -17.95
C TYR A 105 -22.27 -11.40 -17.97
N TYR A 106 -22.73 -10.36 -17.28
CA TYR A 106 -24.14 -9.98 -17.27
C TYR A 106 -24.56 -9.31 -18.59
N PHE A 107 -23.73 -8.41 -19.11
CA PHE A 107 -24.00 -7.66 -20.34
C PHE A 107 -24.11 -8.58 -21.57
N LEU A 108 -23.12 -9.48 -21.74
CA LEU A 108 -23.08 -10.47 -22.82
C LEU A 108 -23.99 -11.68 -22.55
N SER A 109 -24.69 -11.71 -21.41
CA SER A 109 -25.53 -12.85 -20.98
C SER A 109 -24.80 -14.20 -21.00
N LEU A 110 -23.51 -14.20 -20.65
CA LEU A 110 -22.67 -15.40 -20.64
C LEU A 110 -23.06 -16.36 -19.50
N GLU A 111 -22.73 -17.63 -19.67
CA GLU A 111 -22.85 -18.60 -18.59
C GLU A 111 -21.91 -18.21 -17.45
N LYS A 112 -22.43 -18.03 -16.23
CA LYS A 112 -21.65 -17.65 -15.04
C LYS A 112 -20.81 -18.79 -14.46
N LYS A 113 -20.66 -19.90 -15.19
CA LYS A 113 -19.84 -21.03 -14.78
C LYS A 113 -18.40 -20.56 -14.62
N GLY A 114 -17.83 -20.78 -13.45
CA GLY A 114 -16.46 -20.37 -13.12
C GLY A 114 -16.29 -18.90 -12.71
N LEU A 115 -17.32 -18.05 -12.75
CA LEU A 115 -17.21 -16.66 -12.29
C LEU A 115 -16.88 -16.59 -10.79
N PHE A 116 -17.54 -17.43 -9.98
CA PHE A 116 -17.24 -17.56 -8.56
C PHE A 116 -15.79 -17.98 -8.29
N LYS A 117 -15.26 -18.93 -9.11
CA LYS A 117 -13.86 -19.34 -9.05
C LYS A 117 -12.93 -18.15 -9.36
N LYS A 118 -13.24 -17.33 -10.37
CA LYS A 118 -12.46 -16.11 -10.67
C LYS A 118 -12.42 -15.14 -9.49
N TRP A 119 -13.55 -14.93 -8.82
CA TRP A 119 -13.62 -14.09 -7.61
C TRP A 119 -12.78 -14.64 -6.46
N ILE A 120 -12.88 -15.94 -6.14
CA ILE A 120 -12.08 -16.55 -5.07
C ILE A 120 -10.57 -16.34 -5.35
N TRP A 121 -10.11 -16.73 -6.54
CA TRP A 121 -8.69 -16.63 -6.88
C TRP A 121 -8.21 -15.19 -7.00
N GLY A 122 -9.07 -14.26 -7.43
CA GLY A 122 -8.74 -12.85 -7.50
C GLY A 122 -8.65 -12.20 -6.11
N LEU A 123 -9.57 -12.53 -5.19
CA LEU A 123 -9.55 -12.00 -3.82
C LEU A 123 -8.38 -12.56 -3.00
N ILE A 124 -8.05 -13.85 -3.15
CA ILE A 124 -6.86 -14.43 -2.52
C ILE A 124 -5.60 -13.70 -3.01
N PHE A 125 -5.50 -13.46 -4.32
CA PHE A 125 -4.37 -12.73 -4.90
C PHE A 125 -4.31 -11.27 -4.44
N MET A 126 -5.47 -10.62 -4.32
CA MET A 126 -5.59 -9.26 -3.80
C MET A 126 -5.07 -9.16 -2.36
N ILE A 127 -5.50 -10.06 -1.47
CA ILE A 127 -5.03 -10.11 -0.08
C ILE A 127 -3.52 -10.36 -0.05
N TRP A 128 -3.03 -11.33 -0.82
CA TRP A 128 -1.61 -11.65 -0.85
C TRP A 128 -0.74 -10.47 -1.32
N ILE A 129 -1.13 -9.78 -2.40
CA ILE A 129 -0.40 -8.58 -2.89
C ILE A 129 -0.41 -7.48 -1.83
N SER A 130 -1.57 -7.22 -1.21
CA SER A 130 -1.69 -6.17 -0.18
C SER A 130 -0.73 -6.42 0.98
N ILE A 131 -0.68 -7.65 1.51
CA ILE A 131 0.25 -8.03 2.59
C ILE A 131 1.71 -7.98 2.11
N ALA A 132 1.99 -8.41 0.88
CA ALA A 132 3.34 -8.36 0.32
C ALA A 132 3.85 -6.92 0.17
N LEU A 133 2.98 -5.99 -0.22
CA LEU A 133 3.32 -4.57 -0.32
C LEU A 133 3.34 -3.86 1.04
N GLY A 134 2.85 -4.52 2.10
CA GLY A 134 2.99 -4.04 3.47
C GLY A 134 4.45 -3.86 3.90
N PHE A 135 5.39 -4.64 3.34
CA PHE A 135 6.83 -4.46 3.58
C PHE A 135 7.38 -3.09 3.11
N LEU A 136 6.66 -2.38 2.23
CA LEU A 136 7.05 -1.06 1.71
C LEU A 136 6.34 0.09 2.43
N ALA A 137 5.57 -0.19 3.49
CA ALA A 137 4.69 0.80 4.12
C ALA A 137 5.42 2.01 4.71
N ASP A 138 6.65 1.84 5.22
CA ASP A 138 7.45 2.94 5.79
C ASP A 138 7.71 4.05 4.77
N SER A 139 7.96 3.66 3.51
CA SER A 139 8.22 4.61 2.43
C SER A 139 6.96 4.98 1.65
N GLN A 140 6.06 4.01 1.47
CA GLN A 140 4.90 4.10 0.57
C GLN A 140 3.69 3.38 1.20
N PRO A 141 3.06 3.96 2.24
CA PRO A 141 1.99 3.31 3.00
C PRO A 141 0.76 2.96 2.15
N LEU A 142 0.55 3.71 1.07
CA LEU A 142 -0.59 3.51 0.17
C LEU A 142 -0.47 2.26 -0.73
N LEU A 143 0.72 1.67 -0.88
CA LEU A 143 0.89 0.48 -1.75
C LEU A 143 0.23 -0.75 -1.15
N GLY A 144 0.48 -1.03 0.12
CA GLY A 144 -0.15 -2.14 0.86
C GLY A 144 -1.55 -1.81 1.37
N GLY A 145 -1.84 -0.51 1.60
CA GLY A 145 -3.00 -0.07 2.37
C GLY A 145 -2.89 -0.48 3.84
N LEU A 146 -3.83 -0.01 4.66
CA LEU A 146 -3.82 -0.26 6.10
C LEU A 146 -3.91 -1.76 6.42
N VAL A 147 -4.76 -2.52 5.70
CA VAL A 147 -4.87 -3.97 5.93
C VAL A 147 -3.57 -4.69 5.59
N GLY A 148 -2.93 -4.31 4.48
CA GLY A 148 -1.67 -4.91 4.05
C GLY A 148 -0.53 -4.65 5.03
N TYR A 149 -0.43 -3.41 5.52
CA TYR A 149 0.53 -3.00 6.54
C TYR A 149 0.33 -3.77 7.85
N GLU A 150 -0.86 -3.70 8.45
CA GLU A 150 -1.14 -4.31 9.76
C GLU A 150 -0.96 -5.82 9.75
N MET A 151 -1.38 -6.49 8.66
CA MET A 151 -1.18 -7.93 8.53
C MET A 151 0.28 -8.29 8.30
N ASN A 152 1.04 -7.45 7.59
CA ASN A 152 2.47 -7.67 7.39
C ASN A 152 3.24 -7.48 8.71
N ASP A 153 2.95 -6.41 9.43
CA ASP A 153 3.51 -6.10 10.75
C ASP A 153 3.21 -7.22 11.74
N PHE A 154 1.94 -7.66 11.81
CA PHE A 154 1.55 -8.84 12.58
C PHE A 154 2.32 -10.09 12.16
N LEU A 155 2.57 -10.35 10.87
CA LEU A 155 3.38 -11.49 10.45
C LEU A 155 4.84 -11.37 10.95
N GLN A 156 5.41 -10.16 10.90
CA GLN A 156 6.79 -9.91 11.33
C GLN A 156 6.95 -10.03 12.85
N ASP A 157 5.98 -9.61 13.65
CA ASP A 157 6.01 -9.73 15.11
C ASP A 157 6.12 -11.19 15.58
N TYR A 158 5.43 -12.12 14.91
CA TYR A 158 5.39 -13.52 15.32
C TYR A 158 6.44 -14.40 14.63
N LEU A 159 6.81 -14.10 13.39
CA LEU A 159 7.69 -14.94 12.57
C LEU A 159 9.07 -14.32 12.31
N GLY A 160 9.24 -13.04 12.62
CA GLY A 160 10.35 -12.22 12.15
C GLY A 160 10.27 -11.91 10.64
N LEU A 161 11.09 -10.96 10.18
CA LEU A 161 11.18 -10.57 8.77
C LEU A 161 11.40 -11.77 7.84
N THR A 162 12.38 -12.61 8.15
CA THR A 162 12.72 -13.80 7.35
C THR A 162 11.56 -14.79 7.27
N GLY A 163 10.89 -15.03 8.40
CA GLY A 163 9.76 -15.95 8.46
C GLY A 163 8.55 -15.42 7.67
N ALA A 164 8.27 -14.12 7.75
CA ALA A 164 7.24 -13.46 6.98
C ALA A 164 7.50 -13.57 5.45
N ILE A 165 8.72 -13.24 5.00
CA ILE A 165 9.10 -13.36 3.58
C ILE A 165 8.99 -14.80 3.08
N LEU A 166 9.45 -15.77 3.86
CA LEU A 166 9.39 -17.19 3.51
C LEU A 166 7.94 -17.67 3.41
N LEU A 167 7.09 -17.30 4.36
CA LEU A 167 5.67 -17.64 4.37
C LEU A 167 4.95 -17.05 3.15
N LEU A 168 5.15 -15.76 2.87
CA LEU A 168 4.55 -15.12 1.69
C LEU A 168 5.04 -15.74 0.38
N SER A 169 6.33 -16.07 0.28
CA SER A 169 6.90 -16.75 -0.89
C SER A 169 6.31 -18.13 -1.09
N PHE A 170 6.11 -18.89 -0.01
CA PHE A 170 5.42 -20.18 -0.05
C PHE A 170 3.98 -20.04 -0.58
N PHE A 171 3.22 -19.06 -0.08
CA PHE A 171 1.87 -18.80 -0.60
C PHE A 171 1.87 -18.38 -2.07
N ALA A 172 2.87 -17.61 -2.52
CA ALA A 172 3.02 -17.22 -3.93
C ALA A 172 3.23 -18.45 -4.82
N ILE A 173 4.11 -19.36 -4.41
CA ILE A 173 4.38 -20.62 -5.11
C ILE A 173 3.13 -21.49 -5.12
N ALA A 174 2.47 -21.67 -3.96
CA ALA A 174 1.24 -22.44 -3.86
C ALA A 174 0.14 -21.88 -4.77
N TYR A 175 -0.01 -20.55 -4.81
CA TYR A 175 -0.93 -19.88 -5.72
C TYR A 175 -0.59 -20.18 -7.19
N ALA A 176 0.67 -20.01 -7.60
CA ALA A 176 1.12 -20.25 -8.98
C ALA A 176 0.88 -21.71 -9.41
N VAL A 177 1.18 -22.67 -8.53
CA VAL A 177 0.94 -24.10 -8.77
C VAL A 177 -0.55 -24.39 -8.89
N LEU A 178 -1.38 -23.95 -7.94
CA LEU A 178 -2.80 -24.31 -7.90
C LEU A 178 -3.64 -23.55 -8.93
N ARG A 179 -3.30 -22.29 -9.22
CA ARG A 179 -4.08 -21.43 -10.11
C ARG A 179 -3.70 -21.58 -11.58
N TRP A 180 -2.40 -21.63 -11.84
CA TRP A 180 -1.82 -21.60 -13.18
C TRP A 180 -1.19 -22.93 -13.57
N GLY A 181 -1.05 -23.88 -12.65
CA GLY A 181 -0.43 -25.17 -12.94
C GLY A 181 1.05 -25.05 -13.26
N LEU A 182 1.76 -24.05 -12.71
CA LEU A 182 3.21 -23.92 -12.89
C LEU A 182 3.90 -25.11 -12.20
N THR A 183 4.13 -26.17 -12.96
CA THR A 183 5.03 -27.25 -12.56
C THR A 183 6.43 -26.98 -13.14
N PRO A 184 7.50 -27.48 -12.50
CA PRO A 184 8.86 -27.33 -13.03
C PRO A 184 9.01 -27.83 -14.47
N GLU A 185 8.25 -28.86 -14.84
CA GLU A 185 8.21 -29.44 -16.20
C GLU A 185 7.67 -28.43 -17.23
N VAL A 186 6.55 -27.77 -16.91
CA VAL A 186 5.93 -26.77 -17.78
C VAL A 186 6.87 -25.56 -17.92
N MET A 187 7.46 -25.08 -16.81
CA MET A 187 8.41 -23.96 -16.81
C MET A 187 9.66 -24.26 -17.66
N GLY A 188 10.23 -25.47 -17.53
CA GLY A 188 11.38 -25.91 -18.31
C GLY A 188 11.11 -25.98 -19.82
N SER A 189 9.88 -26.32 -20.21
CA SER A 189 9.46 -26.31 -21.62
C SER A 189 9.30 -24.89 -22.18
N PHE A 190 8.80 -23.93 -21.39
CA PHE A 190 8.69 -22.52 -21.78
C PHE A 190 10.06 -21.86 -21.94
N VAL A 191 11.01 -22.10 -21.03
CA VAL A 191 12.38 -21.57 -21.14
C VAL A 191 13.10 -22.13 -22.38
N LYS A 192 12.96 -23.43 -22.66
CA LYS A 192 13.49 -24.04 -23.90
C LYS A 192 12.84 -23.46 -25.15
N LYS A 193 11.53 -23.22 -25.13
CA LYS A 193 10.78 -22.62 -26.26
C LYS A 193 11.16 -21.16 -26.49
N GLN A 194 11.38 -20.39 -25.42
CA GLN A 194 11.81 -19.00 -25.51
C GLN A 194 13.27 -18.88 -25.96
N LYS A 195 14.17 -19.77 -25.50
CA LYS A 195 15.55 -19.87 -26.00
C LYS A 195 15.60 -20.26 -27.49
N LYS A 196 14.68 -21.12 -27.95
CA LYS A 196 14.56 -21.51 -29.36
C LYS A 196 13.93 -20.42 -30.24
N GLY A 197 12.99 -19.63 -29.71
CA GLY A 197 12.43 -18.46 -30.39
C GLY A 197 13.48 -17.35 -30.57
N LEU A 198 14.23 -17.04 -29.51
CA LEU A 198 15.26 -15.99 -29.54
C LEU A 198 16.47 -16.36 -30.42
N SER A 199 16.82 -17.64 -30.54
CA SER A 199 17.89 -18.10 -31.45
C SER A 199 17.44 -18.27 -32.90
N SER A 200 16.14 -18.36 -33.16
CA SER A 200 15.57 -18.38 -34.51
C SER A 200 15.43 -16.97 -35.10
N GLU A 201 15.31 -15.95 -34.26
CA GLU A 201 15.14 -14.54 -34.67
C GLU A 201 16.49 -13.83 -34.89
N PHE A 202 17.58 -14.37 -34.32
CA PHE A 202 18.96 -13.95 -34.61
C PHE A 202 19.60 -14.69 -35.80
N LYS A 203 18.84 -15.51 -36.54
CA LYS A 203 19.31 -16.24 -37.74
C LYS A 203 18.55 -15.86 -39.03
N MET A 204 18.07 -14.63 -39.12
CA MET A 204 17.57 -14.07 -40.37
C MET A 204 18.35 -12.80 -40.69
N ASP A 205 19.50 -13.01 -41.32
CA ASP A 205 20.16 -12.18 -42.34
C ASP A 205 21.64 -12.58 -42.38
N ASP A 206 21.93 -13.68 -43.09
CA ASP A 206 23.18 -13.80 -43.85
C ASP A 206 23.02 -14.92 -44.88
N ASP A 207 22.40 -14.59 -46.02
CA ASP A 207 22.64 -15.32 -47.27
C ASP A 207 23.56 -14.42 -48.11
N SER A 208 24.86 -14.61 -47.95
CA SER A 208 25.82 -14.35 -49.02
C SER A 208 26.82 -15.50 -49.06
N ASP A 209 26.71 -16.30 -50.12
CA ASP A 209 27.67 -17.33 -50.48
C ASP A 209 29.07 -16.71 -50.69
N ASP A 210 30.10 -17.23 -50.00
CA ASP A 210 31.41 -17.45 -50.61
C ASP A 210 32.20 -18.57 -49.89
N GLU A 211 33.02 -19.27 -50.67
CA GLU A 211 33.61 -20.59 -50.48
C GLU A 211 34.76 -20.74 -49.45
N SER A 212 34.82 -21.96 -48.87
CA SER A 212 36.00 -22.72 -48.36
C SER A 212 36.68 -22.20 -47.08
N ILE A 213 37.15 -23.02 -46.11
CA ILE A 213 38.01 -24.22 -46.14
C ILE A 213 37.75 -25.04 -44.85
N PRO A 214 37.84 -26.39 -44.86
CA PRO A 214 37.58 -27.22 -43.68
C PRO A 214 38.82 -27.36 -42.78
N MET A 215 38.65 -27.35 -41.45
CA MET A 215 39.66 -27.90 -40.56
C MET A 215 39.05 -28.52 -39.30
N GLU A 216 39.59 -29.69 -38.98
CA GLU A 216 39.16 -30.72 -38.04
C GLU A 216 39.12 -30.33 -36.55
N ASP A 217 38.35 -31.16 -35.84
CA ASP A 217 38.43 -31.56 -34.43
C ASP A 217 39.62 -31.04 -33.60
N THR A 218 39.32 -30.59 -32.38
CA THR A 218 39.92 -31.21 -31.18
C THR A 218 39.12 -30.88 -29.92
N ALA A 219 38.69 -31.94 -29.25
CA ALA A 219 38.25 -31.97 -27.86
C ALA A 219 39.44 -31.83 -26.89
N PHE A 220 39.10 -31.76 -25.59
CA PHE A 220 39.94 -31.71 -24.37
C PHE A 220 40.32 -30.31 -23.90
N GLU A 221 40.35 -29.95 -22.63
CA GLU A 221 39.81 -30.42 -21.33
C GLU A 221 40.15 -29.29 -20.34
N LYS A 222 39.55 -29.30 -19.14
CA LYS A 222 40.05 -28.82 -17.84
C LYS A 222 41.43 -28.11 -17.81
N ASP A 223 41.64 -27.05 -17.05
CA ASP A 223 41.62 -27.07 -15.58
C ASP A 223 41.84 -25.66 -14.99
N ASN A 224 41.33 -25.49 -13.77
CA ASN A 224 41.90 -24.78 -12.61
C ASN A 224 42.47 -23.36 -12.74
N ILE A 225 41.78 -22.42 -12.08
CA ILE A 225 42.45 -21.40 -11.25
C ILE A 225 41.79 -21.40 -9.87
N GLU A 226 42.57 -21.82 -8.87
CA GLU A 226 42.29 -21.79 -7.43
C GLU A 226 42.30 -20.36 -6.85
N ILE A 227 41.26 -20.08 -6.06
CA ILE A 227 41.27 -19.64 -4.65
C ILE A 227 42.50 -18.85 -4.17
N VAL A 228 42.28 -17.61 -3.71
CA VAL A 228 42.77 -17.12 -2.40
C VAL A 228 41.77 -16.10 -1.80
N GLN A 229 41.16 -16.46 -0.67
CA GLN A 229 40.84 -15.55 0.45
C GLN A 229 41.74 -15.94 1.64
N PRO A 230 42.04 -15.02 2.56
CA PRO A 230 41.46 -15.08 3.91
C PRO A 230 40.95 -13.69 4.40
N VAL A 231 39.79 -13.53 5.04
CA VAL A 231 39.40 -13.85 6.45
C VAL A 231 40.25 -13.02 7.44
N GLU A 232 39.73 -12.16 8.32
CA GLU A 232 38.89 -12.40 9.53
C GLU A 232 38.48 -11.00 10.09
N GLU A 233 37.21 -10.72 10.44
CA GLU A 233 36.56 -10.90 11.75
C GLU A 233 36.93 -9.84 12.82
N VAL A 234 35.93 -9.17 13.40
CA VAL A 234 35.58 -9.24 14.84
C VAL A 234 34.45 -8.25 15.18
N THR A 235 33.49 -8.84 15.89
CA THR A 235 32.26 -8.40 16.53
C THR A 235 32.47 -7.46 17.74
N MET A 236 31.39 -6.80 18.17
CA MET A 236 30.82 -6.73 19.54
C MET A 236 29.73 -5.63 19.55
N GLU A 237 28.44 -5.96 19.58
CA GLU A 237 27.61 -6.31 20.76
C GLU A 237 27.31 -5.17 21.75
N THR A 238 26.01 -4.84 21.85
CA THR A 238 25.16 -4.89 23.07
C THR A 238 24.49 -3.61 23.59
N SER A 239 23.15 -3.74 23.76
CA SER A 239 22.24 -3.10 24.74
C SER A 239 21.95 -1.60 24.62
N ASN A 240 20.77 -1.05 24.93
CA ASN A 240 19.63 -1.54 25.71
C ASN A 240 18.37 -0.69 25.41
N THR A 241 17.23 -1.39 25.25
CA THR A 241 15.93 -1.19 25.93
C THR A 241 15.61 0.18 26.57
N ALA A 242 14.50 0.82 26.19
CA ALA A 242 13.29 0.93 27.04
C ALA A 242 12.20 1.88 26.49
N LYS A 243 10.97 1.35 26.52
CA LYS A 243 9.64 1.97 26.44
C LYS A 243 9.51 3.33 27.15
N ALA A 244 8.66 4.21 26.61
CA ALA A 244 7.38 4.54 27.24
C ALA A 244 6.51 5.48 26.37
N ASN A 245 5.30 4.99 26.13
CA ASN A 245 4.02 5.69 25.92
C ASN A 245 3.98 7.19 26.25
N THR A 246 3.29 7.98 25.43
CA THR A 246 1.89 8.39 25.67
C THR A 246 1.52 9.60 24.80
N SER A 247 0.48 9.40 23.99
CA SER A 247 -0.60 10.34 23.62
C SER A 247 -0.29 11.84 23.68
N SER A 248 -0.06 12.43 22.51
CA SER A 248 -0.30 13.86 22.29
C SER A 248 -1.71 14.05 21.75
N SER A 249 -2.60 14.50 22.63
CA SER A 249 -3.82 15.22 22.25
C SER A 249 -3.40 16.53 21.57
N LYS A 250 -3.86 16.74 20.34
CA LYS A 250 -3.90 18.07 19.71
C LYS A 250 -5.35 18.37 19.37
N HIS A 251 -5.99 19.17 20.21
CA HIS A 251 -7.01 20.10 19.74
C HIS A 251 -6.27 21.39 19.35
N THR A 252 -6.24 21.67 18.05
CA THR A 252 -5.90 22.98 17.53
C THR A 252 -7.22 23.66 17.21
N VAL A 253 -7.54 24.70 17.98
CA VAL A 253 -8.46 25.76 17.56
C VAL A 253 -7.76 26.51 16.44
N ASN A 254 -8.47 26.81 15.36
CA ASN A 254 -8.07 27.89 14.47
C ASN A 254 -9.29 28.78 14.24
N ASP A 255 -9.21 29.98 14.77
CA ASP A 255 -10.02 31.11 14.34
C ASP A 255 -9.71 31.42 12.86
N GLN A 256 -10.72 31.82 12.07
CA GLN A 256 -10.88 33.23 11.69
C GLN A 256 -11.84 33.45 10.49
N TYR A 257 -12.61 34.56 10.62
CA TYR A 257 -13.12 35.48 9.58
C TYR A 257 -14.32 35.03 8.72
N LYS A 258 -15.35 35.84 8.38
CA LYS A 258 -15.64 37.29 8.46
C LYS A 258 -17.09 37.52 7.95
N GLN A 259 -17.75 38.61 8.34
CA GLN A 259 -18.46 39.60 7.49
C GLN A 259 -19.69 40.23 8.15
N GLU A 260 -19.75 41.55 7.94
CA GLU A 260 -20.77 42.53 8.33
C GLU A 260 -22.11 42.26 7.65
N ASP A 261 -23.21 42.70 8.28
CA ASP A 261 -24.13 43.68 7.69
C ASP A 261 -25.15 44.19 8.74
N PRO A 262 -25.73 45.38 8.53
CA PRO A 262 -26.20 46.29 9.57
C PRO A 262 -27.72 46.26 9.72
N ASP A 263 -28.23 46.29 10.95
CA ASP A 263 -29.41 47.10 11.31
C ASP A 263 -29.74 46.96 12.80
N ASP A 264 -30.05 48.10 13.39
CA ASP A 264 -30.84 48.35 14.60
C ASP A 264 -30.71 47.36 15.78
N MET A 265 -30.20 47.87 16.91
CA MET A 265 -30.87 47.76 18.21
C MET A 265 -30.20 48.68 19.25
N ALA A 266 -31.02 49.51 19.88
CA ALA A 266 -30.65 50.45 20.93
C ALA A 266 -29.97 49.74 22.12
N ILE A 267 -28.82 50.29 22.56
CA ILE A 267 -28.11 49.82 23.75
C ILE A 267 -28.38 50.79 24.91
N GLU A 268 -29.09 50.28 25.90
CA GLU A 268 -29.23 50.81 27.25
C GLU A 268 -27.94 50.49 28.02
N ILE A 269 -27.38 51.49 28.69
CA ILE A 269 -26.10 51.39 29.41
C ILE A 269 -26.36 50.70 30.75
N GLU A 270 -26.01 49.43 30.85
CA GLU A 270 -25.88 48.72 32.13
C GLU A 270 -24.41 48.65 32.57
N GLU A 271 -24.24 48.77 33.87
CA GLU A 271 -23.03 49.03 34.65
C GLU A 271 -21.92 47.99 34.39
N THR A 272 -20.70 48.47 34.14
CA THR A 272 -19.50 47.65 33.95
C THR A 272 -19.16 46.89 35.24
N VAL A 273 -19.32 45.56 35.22
CA VAL A 273 -18.53 44.67 36.08
C VAL A 273 -17.22 44.41 35.36
N GLU A 274 -16.12 44.80 36.01
CA GLU A 274 -14.75 44.45 35.64
C GLU A 274 -14.64 42.90 35.63
N GLU A 275 -14.69 42.28 34.45
CA GLU A 275 -14.25 40.90 34.29
C GLU A 275 -12.72 40.92 34.35
N GLU A 276 -12.16 40.36 35.43
CA GLU A 276 -10.73 40.08 35.54
C GLU A 276 -10.28 39.30 34.30
N GLU A 277 -9.30 39.86 33.58
CA GLU A 277 -8.56 39.18 32.52
C GLU A 277 -8.13 37.80 33.00
N VAL A 278 -8.72 36.75 32.44
CA VAL A 278 -8.21 35.39 32.56
C VAL A 278 -6.98 35.28 31.66
N GLU A 279 -5.86 35.87 32.09
CA GLU A 279 -4.52 35.62 31.55
C GLU A 279 -3.84 34.43 32.26
N GLU A 280 -4.54 33.31 32.40
CA GLU A 280 -3.87 32.03 32.68
C GLU A 280 -3.50 31.33 31.37
N ASN A 281 -2.56 31.95 30.64
CA ASN A 281 -1.89 31.27 29.54
C ASN A 281 -1.16 30.03 30.07
N LEU A 282 -1.21 28.91 29.36
CA LEU A 282 -0.52 27.66 29.75
C LEU A 282 0.95 27.89 30.17
N SER A 283 1.59 28.88 29.57
CA SER A 283 2.95 29.33 29.89
C SER A 283 3.11 29.90 31.32
N SER A 284 2.16 30.69 31.84
CA SER A 284 2.27 31.26 33.19
C SER A 284 2.12 30.18 34.26
N LYS A 285 1.25 29.19 34.03
CA LYS A 285 1.08 28.02 34.88
C LYS A 285 2.32 27.10 34.89
N LEU A 286 2.94 26.88 33.73
CA LEU A 286 4.18 26.11 33.64
C LEU A 286 5.35 26.77 34.38
N VAL A 287 5.49 28.09 34.31
CA VAL A 287 6.52 28.83 35.05
C VAL A 287 6.23 28.83 36.56
N GLN A 288 4.95 28.85 36.97
CA GLN A 288 4.57 28.76 38.38
C GLN A 288 4.87 27.37 38.98
N ASP A 289 4.59 26.30 38.24
CA ASP A 289 4.76 24.91 38.71
C ASP A 289 6.22 24.44 38.67
N PHE A 290 7.00 24.86 37.65
CA PHE A 290 8.35 24.34 37.39
C PHE A 290 9.47 25.38 37.55
N GLY A 291 9.13 26.66 37.77
CA GLY A 291 10.09 27.76 37.84
C GLY A 291 10.64 28.18 36.47
N GLU A 292 11.48 29.21 36.46
CA GLU A 292 12.22 29.62 35.26
C GLU A 292 13.28 28.55 34.92
N PHE A 293 13.33 28.15 33.65
CA PHE A 293 14.29 27.16 33.17
C PHE A 293 15.73 27.69 33.28
N ASP A 294 16.61 26.99 34.02
CA ASP A 294 18.05 27.28 34.08
C ASP A 294 18.84 26.27 33.21
N PRO A 295 19.33 26.69 32.01
CA PRO A 295 20.09 25.82 31.11
C PRO A 295 21.42 25.32 31.70
N ARG A 296 21.92 25.95 32.76
CA ARG A 296 23.18 25.53 33.41
C ARG A 296 23.02 24.25 34.23
N LEU A 297 21.81 23.96 34.72
CA LEU A 297 21.57 22.75 35.52
C LEU A 297 21.75 21.49 34.68
N GLU A 298 21.23 21.52 33.45
CA GLU A 298 21.35 20.42 32.48
C GLU A 298 22.79 20.23 31.98
N LEU A 299 23.57 21.31 31.93
CA LEU A 299 24.98 21.30 31.54
C LEU A 299 25.94 21.18 32.73
N SER A 300 25.44 20.93 33.94
CA SER A 300 26.28 20.80 35.15
C SER A 300 27.33 19.69 35.05
N SER A 301 27.04 18.65 34.25
CA SER A 301 27.94 17.53 33.96
C SER A 301 28.68 17.66 32.62
N TYR A 302 28.50 18.77 31.89
CA TYR A 302 29.19 18.99 30.62
C TYR A 302 30.68 19.23 30.84
N LYS A 303 31.50 18.38 30.23
CA LYS A 303 32.95 18.56 30.18
C LYS A 303 33.33 19.07 28.80
N PHE A 304 34.09 20.16 28.78
CA PHE A 304 34.61 20.71 27.53
C PHE A 304 35.52 19.67 26.85
N PRO A 305 35.38 19.43 25.53
CA PRO A 305 36.24 18.50 24.83
C PRO A 305 37.71 18.92 24.93
N SER A 306 38.60 17.96 25.19
CA SER A 306 40.05 18.21 25.21
C SER A 306 40.58 18.38 23.79
N ILE A 307 41.68 19.12 23.64
CA ILE A 307 42.35 19.36 22.35
C ILE A 307 42.84 18.04 21.71
N GLU A 308 42.94 16.97 22.50
CA GLU A 308 43.35 15.62 22.08
C GLU A 308 42.35 14.94 21.14
N LEU A 309 41.10 15.42 21.11
CA LEU A 309 40.09 14.97 20.15
C LEU A 309 40.29 15.57 18.76
N LEU A 310 41.16 16.57 18.60
CA LEU A 310 41.52 17.10 17.29
C LEU A 310 42.53 16.15 16.63
N LYS A 311 42.24 15.79 15.37
CA LYS A 311 43.22 15.10 14.53
C LYS A 311 44.34 16.08 14.18
N ASP A 312 45.54 15.77 14.63
CA ASP A 312 46.74 16.51 14.24
C ASP A 312 47.14 16.13 12.81
N TYR A 313 46.93 17.06 11.88
CA TYR A 313 47.34 16.90 10.49
C TYR A 313 48.79 17.37 10.25
N THR A 314 49.48 17.87 11.27
CA THR A 314 50.83 18.43 11.12
C THR A 314 51.94 17.38 11.24
N GLN A 315 51.63 16.11 11.56
CA GLN A 315 52.63 15.02 11.70
C GLN A 315 53.90 15.44 12.48
N GLY A 316 53.75 16.32 13.49
CA GLY A 316 54.89 16.84 14.28
C GLY A 316 55.81 17.83 13.54
N GLN A 317 55.42 18.38 12.39
CA GLN A 317 56.17 19.40 11.66
C GLN A 317 55.64 20.80 12.00
N SER A 318 56.52 21.68 12.49
CA SER A 318 56.21 23.08 12.71
C SER A 318 55.84 23.75 11.38
N ILE A 319 54.63 24.30 11.30
CA ILE A 319 54.14 25.10 10.16
C ILE A 319 55.14 26.24 9.94
N THR A 320 55.98 26.12 8.92
CA THR A 320 56.95 27.16 8.56
C THR A 320 56.23 28.13 7.64
N ILE A 321 55.92 29.33 8.15
CA ILE A 321 55.37 30.43 7.35
C ILE A 321 56.50 30.99 6.49
N ASP A 322 56.33 30.91 5.17
CA ASP A 322 57.21 31.59 4.22
C ASP A 322 56.82 33.07 4.18
N GLN A 323 57.69 33.94 4.70
CA GLN A 323 57.46 35.40 4.78
C GLN A 323 57.92 36.09 3.48
N GLN A 324 57.40 35.66 2.33
CA GLN A 324 57.48 36.46 1.12
C GLN A 324 56.20 37.28 0.96
N GLU A 325 56.11 38.36 1.75
CA GLU A 325 55.48 39.63 1.38
C GLU A 325 56.20 40.78 2.11
#